data_AF-A0A3S5CHE9-F1
#
_entry.id   AF-A0A3S5CHE9-F1
#
_cell.length_a   1.000
_cell.length_b   1.000
_cell.length_c   1.000
_cell.angle_alpha   90.00
_cell.angle_beta   90.00
_cell.angle_gamma   90.00
#
_symmetry.space_group_name_H-M   'P 1'
#
loop_
_entity.id
_entity.type
_entity.pdbx_description
1 polymer ?
#
loop_
_entity_poly.entity_id
_entity_poly.type
_entity_poly.pdbx_seq_one_letter_code
_entity_poly.pdbx_strand_id
1 'polypeptide(L)'
;MTPDKLKAAKFMLNGLRKTGIIRLSRSELASALYLFQKKDRNEWRPCGDFKRLNAVTVPGRCPLQRVTDVVLARKGRSLEEHLKTPKMTSPYLTMSNAISNALNQPSSK
;
A
#
# COMPACT_ATOMS: atom_id res chain seq x y z
N MET A 1 7.45 26.54 0.38
CA MET A 1 7.84 25.61 -0.69
C MET A 1 8.72 26.38 -1.67
N THR A 2 9.94 25.94 -1.99
CA THR A 2 10.76 26.62 -3.02
C THR A 2 10.19 26.36 -4.41
N PRO A 3 10.46 27.22 -5.42
CA PRO A 3 9.96 27.05 -6.78
C PRO A 3 10.32 25.68 -7.39
N ASP A 4 11.54 25.19 -7.14
CA ASP A 4 12.01 23.90 -7.64
C ASP A 4 11.26 22.72 -7.02
N LYS A 5 11.00 22.78 -5.71
CA LYS A 5 10.18 21.79 -4.99
C LYS A 5 8.77 21.77 -5.56
N LEU A 6 8.19 22.94 -5.84
CA LEU A 6 6.85 23.02 -6.43
C LEU A 6 6.79 22.42 -7.84
N LYS A 7 7.80 22.69 -8.68
CA LYS A 7 7.92 22.12 -10.02
C LYS A 7 8.02 20.59 -9.97
N ALA A 8 8.88 20.07 -9.09
CA ALA A 8 9.01 18.63 -8.86
C ALA A 8 7.72 18.00 -8.33
N ALA A 9 7.04 18.63 -7.36
CA ALA A 9 5.75 18.16 -6.84
C ALA A 9 4.72 18.00 -7.95
N LYS A 10 4.54 19.05 -8.76
CA LYS A 10 3.57 19.06 -9.87
C LYS A 10 3.88 17.98 -10.91
N PHE A 11 5.15 17.83 -11.28
CA PHE A 11 5.57 16.80 -12.22
C PHE A 11 5.20 15.40 -11.74
N MET A 12 5.56 15.06 -10.49
CA MET A 12 5.29 13.74 -9.93
C MET A 12 3.80 13.47 -9.73
N LEU A 13 3.05 14.43 -9.16
CA LEU A 13 1.60 14.28 -8.97
C LEU A 13 0.86 14.11 -10.30
N ASN A 14 1.28 14.81 -11.35
CA ASN A 14 0.72 14.62 -12.69
C ASN A 14 1.01 13.22 -13.24
N GLY A 15 2.21 12.67 -13.01
CA GLY A 15 2.55 11.30 -13.38
C GLY A 15 1.70 10.26 -12.64
N LEU A 16 1.55 10.43 -11.32
CA LEU A 16 0.69 9.56 -10.49
C LEU A 16 -0.78 9.64 -10.91
N ARG A 17 -1.24 10.82 -11.35
CA ARG A 17 -2.60 11.00 -11.87
C ARG A 17 -2.79 10.27 -13.20
N LYS A 18 -1.81 10.37 -14.12
CA LYS A 18 -1.86 9.70 -15.43
C LYS A 18 -1.85 8.17 -15.31
N THR A 19 -1.14 7.63 -14.32
CA THR A 19 -1.09 6.20 -14.04
C THR A 19 -2.31 5.67 -13.29
N GLY A 20 -3.21 6.56 -12.85
CA GLY A 20 -4.43 6.18 -12.12
C GLY A 20 -4.22 5.85 -10.64
N ILE A 21 -3.01 6.06 -10.10
CA ILE A 21 -2.70 5.81 -8.68
C ILE A 21 -3.41 6.84 -7.79
N ILE A 22 -3.51 8.09 -8.24
CA ILE A 22 -4.20 9.17 -7.51
C ILE A 22 -5.29 9.81 -8.36
N ARG A 23 -6.28 10.39 -7.68
CA ARG A 23 -7.35 11.20 -8.28
C ARG A 23 -7.50 12.52 -7.52
N LEU A 24 -8.06 13.52 -8.20
CA LEU A 24 -8.48 14.74 -7.53
C LEU A 24 -9.61 14.43 -6.53
N SER A 25 -9.57 15.07 -5.38
CA SER A 25 -10.55 14.89 -4.31
C SER A 25 -10.94 16.26 -3.73
N ARG A 26 -12.12 16.30 -3.11
CA ARG A 26 -12.63 17.45 -2.33
C ARG A 26 -12.84 17.03 -0.88
N SER A 27 -11.87 16.32 -0.32
CA SER A 27 -11.91 15.83 1.05
C SER A 27 -11.63 16.98 2.03
N GLU A 28 -12.36 17.01 3.13
CA GLU A 28 -12.11 17.92 4.26
C GLU A 28 -10.82 17.56 5.01
N LEU A 29 -10.36 16.31 4.86
CA LEU A 29 -9.09 15.84 5.40
C LEU A 29 -8.00 15.93 4.34
N ALA A 30 -6.90 16.57 4.71
CA ALA A 30 -5.68 16.66 3.90
C ALA A 30 -4.45 16.40 4.79
N SER A 31 -3.42 15.82 4.18
CA SER A 31 -2.11 15.61 4.79
C SER A 31 -1.06 16.37 4.00
N ALA A 32 -0.04 16.92 4.69
CA ALA A 32 1.04 17.64 4.04
C ALA A 32 1.89 16.71 3.16
N LEU A 33 2.44 17.25 2.08
CA LEU A 33 3.38 16.54 1.21
C LEU A 33 4.80 17.08 1.41
N TYR A 34 5.71 16.23 1.85
CA TYR A 34 7.13 16.54 1.98
C TYR A 34 7.89 16.03 0.75
N LEU A 35 8.92 16.79 0.36
CA LEU A 35 9.79 16.46 -0.76
C LEU A 35 11.23 16.37 -0.27
N PHE A 36 11.83 15.21 -0.50
CA PHE A 36 13.21 14.92 -0.16
C PHE A 36 14.04 14.70 -1.43
N GLN A 37 15.24 15.27 -1.48
CA GLN A 37 16.20 14.98 -2.54
C GLN A 37 17.05 13.77 -2.13
N LYS A 38 17.16 12.81 -3.04
CA LYS A 38 18.18 11.77 -2.92
C LYS A 38 19.53 12.37 -3.32
N LYS A 39 20.51 12.32 -2.41
CA LYS A 39 21.85 12.95 -2.57
C LYS A 39 22.50 12.63 -3.92
N ASP A 40 22.39 11.40 -4.40
CA ASP A 40 23.23 10.93 -5.53
C ASP A 40 22.51 10.88 -6.88
N ARG A 41 21.18 11.06 -6.92
CA ARG A 41 20.38 10.82 -8.15
C ARG A 41 19.62 12.04 -8.65
N ASN A 42 19.79 13.19 -7.99
CA ASN A 42 19.02 14.41 -8.23
C ASN A 42 17.50 14.13 -8.35
N GLU A 43 17.04 13.12 -7.62
CA GLU A 43 15.69 12.60 -7.72
C GLU A 43 14.90 13.05 -6.49
N TRP A 44 13.75 13.65 -6.73
CA TRP A 44 12.82 14.05 -5.68
C TRP A 44 11.92 12.88 -5.29
N ARG A 45 11.80 12.62 -3.99
CA ARG A 45 10.89 11.61 -3.42
C ARG A 45 9.76 12.31 -2.66
N PRO A 46 8.50 12.16 -3.09
CA PRO A 46 7.35 12.68 -2.38
C PRO A 46 6.98 11.75 -1.24
N CYS A 47 6.80 12.29 -0.03
CA CYS A 47 6.36 11.55 1.15
C CYS A 47 5.18 12.28 1.79
N GLY A 48 4.03 11.61 1.90
CA GLY A 48 2.88 12.14 2.61
C GLY A 48 3.08 12.06 4.12
N ASP A 49 2.73 13.12 4.85
CA ASP A 49 2.73 13.10 6.31
C ASP A 49 1.41 12.59 6.86
N PHE A 50 1.33 11.26 6.98
CA PHE A 50 0.16 10.58 7.51
C PHE A 50 0.16 10.47 9.04
N LYS A 51 1.01 11.19 9.78
CA LYS A 51 1.05 11.06 11.25
C LYS A 51 -0.30 11.37 11.91
N ARG A 52 -0.95 12.46 11.50
CA ARG A 52 -2.29 12.84 12.01
C ARG A 52 -3.36 11.83 11.60
N LEU A 53 -3.29 11.32 10.38
CA LEU A 53 -4.21 10.30 9.88
C LEU A 53 -4.05 8.99 10.67
N ASN A 54 -2.82 8.54 10.85
CA ASN A 54 -2.50 7.30 11.55
C ASN A 54 -2.94 7.33 13.04
N ALA A 55 -2.97 8.50 13.66
CA ALA A 55 -3.42 8.67 15.03
C ALA A 55 -4.95 8.53 15.20
N VAL A 56 -5.74 8.84 14.16
CA VAL A 56 -7.21 8.74 14.19
C VAL A 56 -7.73 7.43 13.59
N THR A 57 -6.91 6.73 12.81
CA THR A 57 -7.29 5.45 12.19
C THR A 57 -7.15 4.29 13.18
N VAL A 58 -8.10 3.36 13.16
CA VAL A 58 -7.98 2.10 13.90
C VAL A 58 -6.91 1.21 13.22
N PRO A 59 -5.89 0.73 13.94
CA PRO A 59 -4.86 -0.11 13.35
C PRO A 59 -5.44 -1.46 12.92
N GLY A 60 -5.38 -1.75 11.62
CA GLY A 60 -5.72 -3.06 11.08
C GLY A 60 -4.70 -4.10 11.54
N ARG A 61 -5.07 -4.94 12.50
CA ARG A 61 -4.20 -6.01 13.00
C ARG A 61 -4.09 -7.12 11.96
N CYS A 62 -2.99 -7.13 11.21
CA CYS A 62 -2.52 -8.29 10.49
C CYS A 62 -1.34 -8.87 11.28
N PRO A 63 -1.47 -10.03 11.93
CA PRO A 63 -0.36 -10.62 12.66
C PRO A 63 0.80 -10.85 11.69
N LEU A 64 1.94 -10.20 11.95
CA LEU A 64 3.14 -10.41 11.18
C LEU A 64 3.81 -11.71 11.67
N GLN A 65 4.20 -12.56 10.73
CA GLN A 65 4.98 -13.75 11.05
C GLN A 65 6.37 -13.35 11.56
N ARG A 66 6.88 -14.05 12.57
CA ARG A 66 8.25 -13.81 13.04
C ARG A 66 9.24 -14.18 11.94
N VAL A 67 10.34 -13.45 11.85
CA VAL A 67 11.38 -13.66 10.83
C VAL A 67 11.90 -15.09 10.86
N THR A 68 12.10 -15.67 12.05
CA THR A 68 12.52 -17.08 12.23
C THR A 68 11.55 -18.05 11.57
N ASP A 69 10.25 -17.84 11.79
CA ASP A 69 9.19 -18.71 11.29
C ASP A 69 9.11 -18.62 9.76
N VAL A 70 9.29 -17.41 9.21
CA VAL A 70 9.37 -17.18 7.75
C VAL A 70 10.59 -17.87 7.14
N VAL A 71 11.76 -17.75 7.78
CA VAL A 71 13.02 -18.36 7.29
C VAL A 71 12.95 -19.89 7.32
N LEU A 72 12.42 -20.47 8.40
CA LEU A 72 12.19 -21.92 8.51
C LEU A 72 11.20 -22.41 7.46
N ALA A 73 10.06 -21.72 7.31
CA ALA A 73 9.08 -22.05 6.31
C ALA A 73 9.64 -21.96 4.88
N ARG A 74 10.63 -21.10 4.62
CA ARG A 74 11.26 -20.98 3.29
C ARG A 74 12.30 -22.06 3.00
N LYS A 75 12.84 -22.75 4.01
CA LYS A 75 13.96 -23.68 3.84
C LYS A 75 13.59 -24.79 2.84
N GLY A 76 14.35 -24.89 1.75
CA GLY A 76 14.15 -25.90 0.70
C GLY A 76 13.07 -25.57 -0.33
N ARG A 77 12.46 -24.37 -0.33
CA ARG A 77 11.49 -23.92 -1.33
C ARG A 77 12.05 -22.84 -2.25
N SER A 78 11.58 -22.80 -3.50
CA SER A 78 11.89 -21.70 -4.41
C SER A 78 11.18 -20.40 -3.97
N LEU A 79 11.72 -19.25 -4.36
CA LEU A 79 11.15 -17.95 -3.99
C LEU A 79 9.71 -17.79 -4.51
N GLU A 80 9.45 -18.28 -5.73
CA GLU A 80 8.15 -18.23 -6.39
C GLU A 80 7.09 -19.07 -5.66
N GLU A 81 7.45 -20.28 -5.25
CA GLU A 81 6.57 -21.15 -4.46
C GLU A 81 6.18 -20.50 -3.13
N HIS A 82 7.15 -19.91 -2.42
CA HIS A 82 6.89 -19.26 -1.14
C HIS A 82 6.06 -17.97 -1.27
N LEU A 83 6.14 -17.27 -2.40
CA LEU A 83 5.29 -16.11 -2.69
C LEU A 83 3.84 -16.51 -2.96
N LYS A 84 3.61 -17.69 -3.56
CA LYS A 84 2.28 -18.22 -3.88
C LYS A 84 1.54 -18.79 -2.67
N THR A 85 2.24 -19.13 -1.58
CA THR A 85 1.59 -19.66 -0.38
C THR A 85 0.78 -18.57 0.33
N PRO A 86 -0.44 -18.86 0.80
CA PRO A 86 -1.21 -17.90 1.58
C PRO A 86 -0.46 -17.58 2.87
N LYS A 87 0.07 -16.35 2.96
CA LYS A 87 0.60 -15.78 4.19
C LYS A 87 -0.60 -15.33 5.02
N MET A 88 -0.53 -15.52 6.35
CA MET A 88 -1.61 -15.28 7.34
C MET A 88 -2.77 -14.47 6.77
N THR A 89 -3.88 -15.15 6.50
CA THR A 89 -5.05 -14.51 5.89
C THR A 89 -5.59 -13.44 6.83
N SER A 90 -5.51 -12.19 6.39
CA SER A 90 -6.20 -11.10 7.09
C SER A 90 -7.67 -11.50 7.24
N PRO A 91 -8.29 -11.35 8.42
CA PRO A 91 -9.71 -11.67 8.60
C PRO A 91 -10.61 -10.91 7.61
N TYR A 92 -10.19 -9.72 7.17
CA TYR A 92 -10.85 -8.98 6.10
C TYR A 92 -10.76 -9.64 4.73
N LEU A 93 -9.63 -10.29 4.42
CA LEU A 93 -9.46 -11.06 3.18
C LEU A 93 -10.29 -12.34 3.21
N THR A 94 -10.40 -13.00 4.38
CA THR A 94 -11.28 -14.16 4.56
C THR A 94 -12.75 -13.78 4.33
N MET A 95 -13.22 -12.67 4.91
CA MET A 95 -14.59 -12.18 4.67
C MET A 95 -14.79 -11.77 3.21
N SER A 96 -13.85 -11.03 2.62
CA SER A 96 -13.95 -10.63 1.20
C SER A 96 -13.97 -11.83 0.26
N ASN A 97 -13.14 -12.85 0.51
CA ASN A 97 -13.13 -14.07 -0.29
C ASN A 97 -14.41 -14.89 -0.08
N ALA A 98 -14.93 -14.95 1.15
CA ALA A 98 -16.20 -15.61 1.44
C ALA A 98 -17.37 -14.92 0.72
N ILE A 99 -17.41 -13.59 0.70
CA ILE A 99 -18.41 -12.81 -0.04
C ILE A 99 -18.27 -13.04 -1.54
N SER A 100 -17.06 -12.91 -2.09
CA SER A 100 -16.81 -13.17 -3.52
C SER A 100 -17.17 -14.59 -3.92
N ASN A 101 -16.89 -15.59 -3.08
CA ASN A 101 -17.23 -16.98 -3.34
C ASN A 101 -18.72 -17.25 -3.20
N ALA A 102 -19.42 -16.59 -2.27
CA ALA A 102 -20.87 -16.69 -2.12
C ALA A 102 -21.60 -16.07 -3.32
N LEU A 103 -21.10 -14.95 -3.87
CA LEU A 103 -21.63 -14.34 -5.08
C LEU A 103 -21.36 -15.14 -6.36
N ASN A 104 -20.33 -15.99 -6.35
CA ASN A 104 -19.95 -16.84 -7.47
C ASN A 104 -20.49 -18.28 -7.39
N GLN A 105 -21.38 -18.59 -6.44
CA GLN A 105 -22.02 -19.91 -6.44
C GLN A 105 -23.03 -20.01 -7.60
N PRO A 106 -22.98 -21.06 -8.42
CA PRO A 106 -24.01 -21.28 -9.42
C PRO A 106 -25.33 -21.52 -8.69
N SER A 107 -26.35 -20.72 -9.03
CA SER A 107 -27.70 -20.90 -8.49
C SER A 107 -28.15 -22.33 -8.78
N SER A 108 -28.32 -23.15 -7.74
CA SER A 108 -28.94 -24.46 -7.87
C SER A 108 -30.31 -24.25 -8.51
N LYS A 109 -30.49 -24.81 -9.71
CA LYS A 109 -31.80 -25.13 -10.23
C LYS A 109 -32.27 -26.44 -9.63
#